data_AF-A0AAD1EP03-F1
#
_entry.id   AF-A0AAD1EP03-F1
#
_cell.length_a   1.000
_cell.length_b   1.000
_cell.length_c   1.000
_cell.angle_alpha   90.00
_cell.angle_beta   90.00
_cell.angle_gamma   90.00
#
_symmetry.space_group_name_H-M   'P 1'
#
loop_
_entity.id
_entity.type
_entity.pdbx_description
1 polymer ?
#
loop_
_entity_poly.entity_id
_entity_poly.type
_entity_poly.pdbx_seq_one_letter_code
_entity_poly.pdbx_strand_id
1 'polypeptide(L)'
;MGVTLPVDPGPPLTDAERERFARQIRLAPIGELGQRRLRNARVLVLGAGGIGSPVITALAAAGIGRLGIVDADVVELSNLARQTAHDDSAIGLAKAESAAATARRLSPGIDARAFPVALTSASADELVAGWDVVVDGFDTFGARYLASDATTRAGVPHVWGSALGFDGQLSTFWAQAPGGGVTLRALHPQAHDAADSCATVGVLGALCATIGSAMAAEVVKLVTGVGTPLFGRILLHDALDGSWSELALARSVPPVAAVRATAGSITAAQLRVRLAGPQPPTVVDLREDDEDRSVTVPGAVRMPMSRFDPRALPTGPLVLHCASGVRSRLAAERAAEAGIAADSLAEGIAGWDA
;
A
#
# COMPACT_ATOMS: atom_id res chain seq x y z
N MET A 1 28.91 -2.84 -13.96
CA MET A 1 28.76 -1.64 -13.10
C MET A 1 27.74 -2.00 -12.02
N GLY A 2 28.11 -1.88 -10.75
CA GLY A 2 27.24 -2.26 -9.64
C GLY A 2 25.99 -1.38 -9.59
N VAL A 3 24.84 -1.98 -9.30
CA VAL A 3 23.61 -1.25 -9.01
C VAL A 3 23.88 -0.44 -7.73
N THR A 4 23.96 0.89 -7.84
CA THR A 4 24.06 1.74 -6.65
C THR A 4 22.65 1.84 -6.09
N LEU A 5 22.40 1.10 -5.02
CA LEU A 5 21.14 1.15 -4.31
C LEU A 5 21.23 2.14 -3.15
N PRO A 6 20.10 2.75 -2.75
CA PRO A 6 20.09 4.01 -2.00
C PRO A 6 20.55 3.92 -0.54
N VAL A 7 20.83 2.72 -0.02
CA VAL A 7 21.10 2.53 1.40
C VAL A 7 22.59 2.52 1.68
N ASP A 8 23.06 3.63 2.24
CA ASP A 8 24.39 3.69 2.84
C ASP A 8 24.50 2.77 4.06
N PRO A 9 25.69 2.21 4.34
CA PRO A 9 25.88 1.39 5.52
C PRO A 9 25.69 2.21 6.79
N GLY A 10 24.90 1.67 7.74
CA GLY A 10 24.72 2.28 9.05
C GLY A 10 25.95 2.19 9.95
N PRO A 11 25.81 2.49 11.26
CA PRO A 11 26.92 2.38 12.21
C PRO A 11 27.49 0.95 12.28
N PRO A 12 28.71 0.76 12.82
CA PRO A 12 29.23 -0.56 13.13
C PRO A 12 28.22 -1.39 13.94
N LEU A 13 28.17 -2.69 13.67
CA LEU A 13 27.31 -3.59 14.43
C LEU A 13 27.82 -3.70 15.88
N THR A 14 26.91 -3.98 16.80
CA THR A 14 27.23 -4.44 18.15
C THR A 14 27.65 -5.92 18.12
N ASP A 15 28.23 -6.42 19.21
CA ASP A 15 28.62 -7.83 19.28
C ASP A 15 27.40 -8.76 19.26
N ALA A 16 26.30 -8.36 19.90
CA ALA A 16 25.04 -9.10 19.86
C ALA A 16 24.45 -9.16 18.44
N GLU A 17 24.54 -8.08 17.67
CA GLU A 17 24.13 -8.06 16.25
C GLU A 17 25.05 -8.94 15.40
N ARG A 18 26.37 -8.89 15.62
CA ARG A 18 27.33 -9.77 14.93
C ARG A 18 27.05 -11.24 15.21
N GLU A 19 26.75 -11.60 16.45
CA GLU A 19 26.40 -12.97 16.82
C GLU A 19 25.09 -13.41 16.17
N ARG A 20 24.04 -12.59 16.27
CA ARG A 20 22.71 -12.86 15.69
C ARG A 20 22.78 -13.07 14.17
N PHE A 21 23.52 -12.22 13.47
CA PHE A 21 23.62 -12.24 12.01
C PHE A 21 24.86 -12.97 11.49
N ALA A 22 25.59 -13.70 12.34
CA ALA A 22 26.89 -14.31 12.00
C ALA A 22 26.84 -15.17 10.72
N ARG A 23 25.76 -15.94 10.53
CA ARG A 23 25.59 -16.80 9.34
C ARG A 23 25.40 -15.97 8.07
N GLN A 24 24.68 -14.86 8.15
CA GLN A 24 24.42 -13.96 7.03
C GLN A 24 25.68 -13.14 6.69
N ILE A 25 26.40 -12.64 7.71
CA ILE A 25 27.66 -11.91 7.56
C ILE A 25 28.75 -12.76 6.89
N ARG A 26 28.78 -14.07 7.13
CA ARG A 26 29.73 -14.99 6.47
C ARG A 26 29.54 -15.10 4.97
N LEU A 27 28.37 -14.76 4.44
CA LEU A 27 28.14 -14.74 2.99
C LEU A 27 28.92 -13.57 2.40
N ALA A 28 30.04 -13.85 1.74
CA ALA A 28 30.96 -12.84 1.21
C ALA A 28 30.30 -11.71 0.40
N PRO A 29 29.25 -11.96 -0.43
CA PRO A 29 28.54 -10.87 -1.10
C PRO A 29 27.84 -9.89 -0.14
N ILE A 30 27.31 -10.36 0.99
CA ILE A 30 26.65 -9.53 2.00
C ILE A 30 27.72 -8.92 2.93
N GLY A 31 28.45 -9.76 3.67
CA GLY A 31 29.47 -9.31 4.61
C GLY A 31 28.95 -8.40 5.73
N GLU A 32 29.88 -7.86 6.53
CA GLU A 32 29.57 -6.86 7.56
C GLU A 32 28.94 -5.60 6.94
N LEU A 33 29.42 -5.20 5.75
CA LEU A 33 28.96 -4.00 5.06
C LEU A 33 27.48 -4.10 4.64
N GLY A 34 27.09 -5.22 4.04
CA GLY A 34 25.70 -5.49 3.65
C GLY A 34 24.79 -5.60 4.87
N GLN A 35 25.24 -6.24 5.95
CA GLN A 35 24.46 -6.27 7.18
C GLN A 35 24.24 -4.87 7.78
N ARG A 36 25.25 -3.99 7.72
CA ARG A 36 25.10 -2.59 8.13
C ARG A 36 24.15 -1.80 7.23
N ARG A 37 24.06 -2.12 5.94
CA ARG A 37 23.02 -1.55 5.04
C ARG A 37 21.63 -2.03 5.44
N LEU A 38 21.44 -3.33 5.68
CA LEU A 38 20.17 -3.88 6.18
C LEU A 38 19.73 -3.17 7.47
N ARG A 39 20.65 -3.02 8.42
CA ARG A 39 20.40 -2.29 9.67
C ARG A 39 20.02 -0.81 9.46
N ASN A 40 20.48 -0.17 8.39
CA ASN A 40 20.16 1.23 8.11
C ASN A 40 18.89 1.41 7.27
N ALA A 41 18.46 0.34 6.60
CA ALA A 41 17.35 0.39 5.65
C ALA A 41 16.00 0.59 6.33
N ARG A 42 15.14 1.30 5.60
CA ARG A 42 13.74 1.56 5.90
C ARG A 42 12.89 0.91 4.82
N VAL A 43 12.15 -0.13 5.21
CA VAL A 43 11.27 -0.85 4.30
C VAL A 43 9.81 -0.65 4.69
N LEU A 44 8.97 -0.28 3.74
CA LEU A 44 7.52 -0.22 3.93
C LEU A 44 6.88 -1.47 3.33
N VAL A 45 6.12 -2.21 4.13
CA VAL A 45 5.31 -3.35 3.67
C VAL A 45 3.85 -2.92 3.64
N LEU A 46 3.27 -2.98 2.45
CA LEU A 46 1.87 -2.69 2.17
C LEU A 46 1.08 -4.00 2.18
N GLY A 47 0.20 -4.17 3.15
CA GLY A 47 -0.51 -5.41 3.45
C GLY A 47 0.29 -6.33 4.39
N ALA A 48 -0.36 -6.77 5.46
CA ALA A 48 0.13 -7.76 6.42
C ALA A 48 -0.57 -9.13 6.24
N GLY A 49 -1.28 -9.32 5.13
CA GLY A 49 -1.98 -10.54 4.76
C GLY A 49 -1.07 -11.71 4.36
N GLY A 50 -1.57 -12.59 3.48
CA GLY A 50 -0.93 -13.88 3.18
C GLY A 50 0.52 -13.76 2.69
N ILE A 51 0.79 -12.82 1.78
CA ILE A 51 2.13 -12.56 1.24
C ILE A 51 2.92 -11.60 2.14
N GLY A 52 2.26 -10.58 2.70
CA GLY A 52 2.92 -9.60 3.57
C GLY A 52 3.48 -10.19 4.86
N SER A 53 2.75 -11.12 5.48
CA SER A 53 3.18 -11.84 6.69
C SER A 53 4.58 -12.49 6.58
N PRO A 54 4.84 -13.36 5.59
CA PRO A 54 6.16 -13.95 5.39
C PRO A 54 7.23 -12.91 5.01
N VAL A 55 6.90 -11.86 4.26
CA VAL A 55 7.82 -10.74 4.01
C VAL A 55 8.26 -10.10 5.32
N ILE A 56 7.32 -9.71 6.19
CA ILE A 56 7.58 -9.03 7.46
C ILE A 56 8.50 -9.86 8.35
N THR A 57 8.18 -11.14 8.51
CA THR A 57 8.94 -12.05 9.37
C THR A 57 10.35 -12.29 8.81
N ALA A 58 10.49 -12.49 7.50
CA ALA A 58 11.79 -12.66 6.85
C ALA A 58 12.68 -11.41 6.93
N LEU A 59 12.11 -10.22 6.69
CA LEU A 59 12.86 -8.96 6.75
C LEU A 59 13.29 -8.59 8.17
N ALA A 60 12.42 -8.82 9.16
CA ALA A 60 12.80 -8.65 10.56
C ALA A 60 13.97 -9.59 10.92
N ALA A 61 13.88 -10.87 10.56
CA ALA A 61 14.93 -11.85 10.81
C ALA A 61 16.23 -11.56 10.06
N ALA A 62 16.16 -10.94 8.87
CA ALA A 62 17.32 -10.52 8.09
C ALA A 62 18.05 -9.30 8.69
N GLY A 63 17.42 -8.59 9.63
CA GLY A 63 18.00 -7.44 10.33
C GLY A 63 17.74 -6.11 9.64
N ILE A 64 16.60 -5.95 8.95
CA ILE A 64 16.13 -4.62 8.54
C ILE A 64 15.97 -3.72 9.76
N GLY A 65 16.50 -2.49 9.68
CA GLY A 65 16.49 -1.55 10.82
C GLY A 65 15.15 -0.93 11.13
N ARG A 66 14.41 -0.53 10.10
CA ARG A 66 13.07 0.06 10.23
C ARG A 66 12.09 -0.63 9.28
N LEU A 67 10.97 -1.07 9.82
CA LEU A 67 9.91 -1.74 9.08
C LEU A 67 8.57 -1.05 9.32
N GLY A 68 8.06 -0.36 8.30
CA GLY A 68 6.69 0.17 8.30
C GLY A 68 5.72 -0.89 7.80
N ILE A 69 4.58 -1.05 8.45
CA ILE A 69 3.57 -2.05 8.09
C ILE A 69 2.23 -1.35 7.97
N VAL A 70 1.65 -1.34 6.78
CA VAL A 70 0.37 -0.70 6.46
C VAL A 70 -0.68 -1.78 6.22
N ASP A 71 -1.72 -1.83 7.03
CA ASP A 71 -2.86 -2.73 6.82
C ASP A 71 -4.07 -2.19 7.60
N ALA A 72 -5.25 -2.12 6.98
CA ALA A 72 -6.45 -1.56 7.60
C ALA A 72 -7.29 -2.62 8.34
N ASP A 73 -7.02 -3.90 8.10
CA ASP A 73 -7.86 -4.99 8.58
C ASP A 73 -7.49 -5.42 10.00
N VAL A 74 -8.35 -6.26 10.57
CA VAL A 74 -8.12 -7.00 11.81
C VAL A 74 -7.80 -8.46 11.53
N VAL A 75 -7.12 -9.13 12.46
CA VAL A 75 -6.81 -10.55 12.37
C VAL A 75 -8.08 -11.37 12.59
N GLU A 76 -8.33 -12.34 11.72
CA GLU A 76 -9.46 -13.27 11.80
C GLU A 76 -8.99 -14.72 11.79
N LEU A 77 -9.78 -15.65 12.35
CA LEU A 77 -9.45 -17.08 12.35
C LEU A 77 -9.24 -17.63 10.92
N SER A 78 -10.09 -17.22 9.97
CA SER A 78 -10.03 -17.61 8.55
C SER A 78 -8.72 -17.20 7.85
N ASN A 79 -7.96 -16.29 8.46
CA ASN A 79 -6.74 -15.71 7.91
C ASN A 79 -5.49 -16.51 8.33
N LEU A 80 -5.54 -17.17 9.50
CA LEU A 80 -4.36 -17.77 10.15
C LEU A 80 -3.72 -18.92 9.35
N ALA A 81 -4.48 -19.60 8.48
CA ALA A 81 -3.97 -20.67 7.62
C ALA A 81 -2.89 -20.20 6.61
N ARG A 82 -2.76 -18.88 6.37
CA ARG A 82 -1.80 -18.32 5.41
C ARG A 82 -1.06 -17.07 5.90
N GLN A 83 -1.46 -16.47 7.02
CA GLN A 83 -0.90 -15.21 7.52
C GLN A 83 0.03 -15.46 8.71
N THR A 84 1.26 -15.90 8.40
CA THR A 84 2.23 -16.40 9.38
C THR A 84 2.81 -15.35 10.34
N ALA A 85 2.50 -14.06 10.17
CA ALA A 85 2.87 -13.03 11.14
C ALA A 85 1.89 -12.93 12.31
N HIS A 86 0.77 -13.66 12.26
CA HIS A 86 -0.30 -13.65 13.26
C HIS A 86 -0.48 -15.04 13.87
N ASP A 87 -1.08 -15.07 15.05
CA ASP A 87 -1.44 -16.28 15.78
C ASP A 87 -2.83 -16.12 16.44
N ASP A 88 -3.36 -17.19 17.03
CA ASP A 88 -4.68 -17.20 17.67
C ASP A 88 -4.86 -16.11 18.73
N SER A 89 -3.79 -15.70 19.41
CA SER A 89 -3.85 -14.66 20.45
C SER A 89 -4.07 -13.26 19.88
N ALA A 90 -3.83 -13.08 18.57
CA ALA A 90 -4.00 -11.81 17.89
C ALA A 90 -5.37 -11.60 17.25
N ILE A 91 -6.28 -12.60 17.29
CA ILE A 91 -7.62 -12.47 16.70
C ILE A 91 -8.34 -11.24 17.25
N GLY A 92 -8.85 -10.40 16.35
CA GLY A 92 -9.52 -9.12 16.66
C GLY A 92 -8.58 -7.91 16.80
N LEU A 93 -7.26 -8.10 16.84
CA LEU A 93 -6.29 -7.00 16.81
C LEU A 93 -6.07 -6.52 15.38
N ALA A 94 -5.67 -5.25 15.21
CA ALA A 94 -5.28 -4.72 13.91
C ALA A 94 -4.09 -5.51 13.35
N LYS A 95 -4.17 -5.93 12.07
CA LYS A 95 -3.11 -6.74 11.43
C LYS A 95 -1.77 -6.01 11.45
N ALA A 96 -1.77 -4.71 11.15
CA ALA A 96 -0.55 -3.90 11.17
C ALA A 96 0.14 -3.92 12.55
N GLU A 97 -0.63 -3.81 13.64
CA GLU A 97 -0.12 -3.82 15.00
C GLU A 97 0.40 -5.20 15.41
N SER A 98 -0.38 -6.25 15.11
CA SER A 98 0.01 -7.65 15.36
C SER A 98 1.31 -8.00 14.64
N ALA A 99 1.42 -7.67 13.35
CA ALA A 99 2.61 -7.91 12.56
C ALA A 99 3.82 -7.10 13.06
N ALA A 100 3.64 -5.84 13.47
CA ALA A 100 4.72 -5.04 14.06
C ALA A 100 5.20 -5.64 15.39
N ALA A 101 4.29 -6.15 16.22
CA ALA A 101 4.66 -6.86 17.45
C ALA A 101 5.48 -8.12 17.13
N THR A 102 5.07 -8.91 16.13
CA THR A 102 5.83 -10.08 15.66
C THR A 102 7.23 -9.71 15.17
N ALA A 103 7.37 -8.64 14.38
CA ALA A 103 8.67 -8.16 13.93
C ALA A 103 9.62 -7.82 15.10
N ARG A 104 9.11 -7.12 16.13
CA ARG A 104 9.89 -6.79 17.34
C ARG A 104 10.27 -8.03 18.16
N ARG A 105 9.41 -9.07 18.21
CA ARG A 105 9.75 -10.35 18.85
C ARG A 105 10.89 -11.05 18.12
N LEU A 106 10.88 -11.06 16.80
CA LEU A 106 11.90 -11.72 15.98
C LEU A 106 13.25 -11.00 16.01
N SER A 107 13.24 -9.67 16.00
CA SER A 107 14.45 -8.84 15.96
C SER A 107 14.42 -7.75 17.04
N PRO A 108 14.86 -8.06 18.27
CA PRO A 108 14.99 -7.07 19.33
C PRO A 108 15.90 -5.92 18.89
N GLY A 109 15.33 -4.71 18.77
CA GLY A 109 16.04 -3.51 18.29
C GLY A 109 15.54 -2.94 16.96
N ILE A 110 14.67 -3.65 16.24
CA ILE A 110 14.00 -3.13 15.04
C ILE A 110 13.03 -1.99 15.38
N ASP A 111 13.05 -0.90 14.60
CA ASP A 111 12.03 0.15 14.59
C ASP A 111 10.86 -0.32 13.71
N ALA A 112 10.04 -1.24 14.22
CA ALA A 112 8.81 -1.67 13.54
C ALA A 112 7.68 -0.68 13.87
N ARG A 113 6.97 -0.17 12.85
CA ARG A 113 5.87 0.80 12.98
C ARG A 113 4.62 0.27 12.29
N ALA A 114 3.51 0.30 13.00
CA ALA A 114 2.21 -0.09 12.47
C ALA A 114 1.46 1.16 11.98
N PHE A 115 0.84 1.05 10.82
CA PHE A 115 -0.06 2.03 10.24
C PHE A 115 -1.40 1.33 9.96
N PRO A 116 -2.33 1.32 10.94
CA PRO A 116 -3.62 0.65 10.81
C PRO A 116 -4.59 1.48 9.95
N VAL A 117 -4.20 1.72 8.68
CA VAL A 117 -4.90 2.61 7.75
C VAL A 117 -4.97 1.98 6.36
N ALA A 118 -6.01 2.33 5.61
CA ALA A 118 -6.12 1.92 4.22
C ALA A 118 -5.18 2.73 3.32
N LEU A 119 -4.60 2.07 2.32
CA LEU A 119 -3.94 2.77 1.23
C LEU A 119 -5.00 3.38 0.32
N THR A 120 -5.02 4.70 0.23
CA THR A 120 -5.93 5.46 -0.65
C THR A 120 -5.09 6.36 -1.54
N SER A 121 -5.63 6.85 -2.65
CA SER A 121 -4.92 7.85 -3.46
C SER A 121 -4.60 9.13 -2.68
N ALA A 122 -5.38 9.49 -1.66
CA ALA A 122 -5.09 10.64 -0.81
C ALA A 122 -3.90 10.40 0.14
N SER A 123 -3.68 9.16 0.58
CA SER A 123 -2.63 8.82 1.56
C SER A 123 -1.40 8.15 0.95
N ALA A 124 -1.48 7.64 -0.27
CA ALA A 124 -0.44 6.78 -0.84
C ALA A 124 0.92 7.47 -0.99
N ASP A 125 0.93 8.71 -1.47
CA ASP A 125 2.17 9.46 -1.69
C ASP A 125 2.87 9.79 -0.36
N GLU A 126 2.10 10.20 0.65
CA GLU A 126 2.64 10.47 1.99
C GLU A 126 3.16 9.19 2.65
N LEU A 127 2.42 8.08 2.55
CA LEU A 127 2.80 6.80 3.16
C LEU A 127 4.10 6.25 2.56
N VAL A 128 4.29 6.38 1.25
CA VAL A 128 5.46 5.88 0.51
C VAL A 128 6.68 6.81 0.63
N ALA A 129 6.49 8.07 0.99
CA ALA A 129 7.59 9.02 1.09
C ALA A 129 8.64 8.63 2.16
N GLY A 130 9.92 8.75 1.81
CA GLY A 130 11.04 8.60 2.75
C GLY A 130 11.44 7.17 3.11
N TRP A 131 10.89 6.17 2.40
CA TRP A 131 11.29 4.76 2.49
C TRP A 131 12.31 4.40 1.40
N ASP A 132 13.19 3.45 1.69
CA ASP A 132 14.23 3.00 0.74
C ASP A 132 13.69 1.97 -0.24
N VAL A 133 12.76 1.13 0.20
CA VAL A 133 12.08 0.10 -0.59
C VAL A 133 10.64 -0.03 -0.11
N VAL A 134 9.71 -0.17 -1.05
CA VAL A 134 8.31 -0.52 -0.78
C VAL A 134 8.04 -1.94 -1.26
N VAL A 135 7.35 -2.72 -0.44
CA VAL A 135 6.93 -4.10 -0.73
C VAL A 135 5.41 -4.16 -0.76
N ASP A 136 4.85 -4.68 -1.84
CA ASP A 136 3.41 -4.77 -2.06
C ASP A 136 2.93 -6.22 -1.89
N GLY A 137 2.30 -6.46 -0.74
CA GLY A 137 1.64 -7.70 -0.38
C GLY A 137 0.10 -7.60 -0.42
N PHE A 138 -0.47 -6.58 -1.07
CA PHE A 138 -1.92 -6.48 -1.24
C PHE A 138 -2.44 -7.52 -2.24
N ASP A 139 -3.70 -7.92 -2.06
CA ASP A 139 -4.40 -8.91 -2.86
C ASP A 139 -5.46 -8.31 -3.80
N THR A 140 -5.61 -6.99 -3.81
CA THR A 140 -6.53 -6.28 -4.71
C THR A 140 -5.78 -5.49 -5.79
N PHE A 141 -6.31 -5.51 -7.02
CA PHE A 141 -5.71 -4.77 -8.14
C PHE A 141 -5.64 -3.26 -7.85
N GLY A 142 -6.72 -2.66 -7.36
CA GLY A 142 -6.76 -1.22 -7.07
C GLY A 142 -5.63 -0.76 -6.14
N ALA A 143 -5.40 -1.47 -5.03
CA ALA A 143 -4.34 -1.14 -4.09
C ALA A 143 -2.93 -1.31 -4.69
N ARG A 144 -2.72 -2.35 -5.52
CA ARG A 144 -1.45 -2.59 -6.22
C ARG A 144 -1.10 -1.46 -7.19
N TYR A 145 -2.09 -0.95 -7.94
CA TYR A 145 -1.87 0.19 -8.83
C TYR A 145 -1.59 1.47 -8.06
N LEU A 146 -2.33 1.74 -6.97
CA LEU A 146 -2.06 2.89 -6.11
C LEU A 146 -0.64 2.86 -5.54
N ALA A 147 -0.20 1.70 -5.05
CA ALA A 147 1.15 1.49 -4.55
C ALA A 147 2.22 1.70 -5.63
N SER A 148 2.04 1.10 -6.81
CA SER A 148 3.00 1.22 -7.91
C SER A 148 3.08 2.65 -8.46
N ASP A 149 1.95 3.35 -8.53
CA ASP A 149 1.87 4.72 -8.99
C ASP A 149 2.55 5.68 -7.99
N ALA A 150 2.31 5.50 -6.69
CA ALA A 150 2.94 6.30 -5.63
C ALA A 150 4.47 6.09 -5.57
N THR A 151 4.93 4.84 -5.65
CA THR A 151 6.37 4.51 -5.70
C THR A 151 7.04 5.04 -6.97
N THR A 152 6.34 5.02 -8.11
CA THR A 152 6.82 5.62 -9.36
C THR A 152 7.01 7.13 -9.20
N ARG A 153 6.04 7.85 -8.62
CA ARG A 153 6.16 9.29 -8.34
C ARG A 153 7.27 9.60 -7.34
N ALA A 154 7.40 8.78 -6.29
CA ALA A 154 8.41 8.96 -5.24
C ALA A 154 9.83 8.56 -5.70
N GLY A 155 9.97 7.84 -6.81
CA GLY A 155 11.26 7.30 -7.27
C GLY A 155 11.78 6.15 -6.42
N VAL A 156 10.90 5.44 -5.71
CA VAL A 156 11.26 4.37 -4.77
C VAL A 156 11.11 3.00 -5.44
N PRO A 157 12.04 2.05 -5.25
CA PRO A 157 11.87 0.67 -5.70
C PRO A 157 10.62 0.00 -5.08
N HIS A 158 9.87 -0.71 -5.92
CA HIS A 158 8.63 -1.41 -5.60
C HIS A 158 8.79 -2.91 -5.86
N VAL A 159 8.86 -3.71 -4.80
CA VAL A 159 8.85 -5.17 -4.87
C VAL A 159 7.40 -5.64 -4.86
N TRP A 160 6.98 -6.31 -5.92
CA TRP A 160 5.60 -6.71 -6.12
C TRP A 160 5.49 -8.23 -6.19
N GLY A 161 4.46 -8.78 -5.54
CA GLY A 161 4.11 -10.19 -5.68
C GLY A 161 2.61 -10.42 -5.71
N SER A 162 2.21 -11.55 -6.29
CA SER A 162 0.83 -12.00 -6.35
C SER A 162 0.77 -13.51 -6.16
N ALA A 163 -0.32 -14.01 -5.59
CA ALA A 163 -0.61 -15.43 -5.45
C ALA A 163 -2.12 -15.64 -5.61
N LEU A 164 -2.52 -16.60 -6.43
CA LEU A 164 -3.93 -16.99 -6.63
C LEU A 164 -3.98 -18.49 -6.91
N GLY A 165 -4.81 -19.24 -6.17
CA GLY A 165 -4.82 -20.71 -6.28
C GLY A 165 -3.44 -21.30 -5.98
N PHE A 166 -2.79 -21.81 -7.03
CA PHE A 166 -1.44 -22.41 -7.02
C PHE A 166 -0.40 -21.58 -7.79
N ASP A 167 -0.80 -20.47 -8.40
CA ASP A 167 0.03 -19.63 -9.26
C ASP A 167 0.57 -18.41 -8.49
N GLY A 168 1.88 -18.25 -8.52
CA GLY A 168 2.59 -17.13 -7.93
C GLY A 168 3.32 -16.27 -8.96
N GLN A 169 3.40 -14.97 -8.71
CA GLN A 169 4.15 -14.04 -9.54
C GLN A 169 4.98 -13.09 -8.68
N LEU A 170 6.14 -12.70 -9.19
CA LEU A 170 7.07 -11.79 -8.53
C LEU A 170 7.82 -10.93 -9.54
N SER A 171 7.95 -9.64 -9.28
CA SER A 171 8.85 -8.75 -10.01
C SER A 171 9.35 -7.61 -9.13
N THR A 172 10.27 -6.82 -9.67
CA THR A 172 10.75 -5.59 -9.04
C THR A 172 10.65 -4.45 -10.04
N PHE A 173 9.96 -3.39 -9.62
CA PHE A 173 9.72 -2.20 -10.39
C PHE A 173 10.50 -1.03 -9.81
N TRP A 174 11.08 -0.21 -10.67
CA TRP A 174 11.70 1.05 -10.28
C TRP A 174 11.81 1.95 -11.51
N ALA A 175 11.18 3.13 -11.45
CA ALA A 175 11.16 4.07 -12.55
C ALA A 175 12.56 4.59 -12.92
N GLN A 176 13.50 4.53 -11.98
CA GLN A 176 14.88 4.97 -12.13
C GLN A 176 15.86 3.79 -12.18
N ALA A 177 15.37 2.56 -12.46
CA ALA A 177 16.19 1.36 -12.49
C ALA A 177 17.41 1.50 -13.43
N PRO A 178 18.59 0.99 -13.02
CA PRO A 178 19.72 0.88 -13.91
C PRO A 178 19.38 0.04 -15.16
N GLY A 179 19.84 0.50 -16.32
CA GLY A 179 19.51 -0.12 -17.60
C GLY A 179 18.12 0.20 -18.15
N GLY A 180 17.41 1.18 -17.55
CA GLY A 180 16.12 1.69 -18.01
C GLY A 180 14.99 1.38 -17.02
N GLY A 181 14.15 2.38 -16.76
CA GLY A 181 13.04 2.28 -15.82
C GLY A 181 11.98 1.25 -16.21
N VAL A 182 11.36 0.64 -15.21
CA VAL A 182 10.28 -0.32 -15.38
C VAL A 182 9.27 -0.16 -14.25
N THR A 183 7.98 -0.16 -14.57
CA THR A 183 6.88 0.00 -13.60
C THR A 183 5.83 -1.09 -13.80
N LEU A 184 4.92 -1.28 -12.83
CA LEU A 184 3.82 -2.24 -12.98
C LEU A 184 2.99 -1.97 -14.24
N ARG A 185 2.86 -0.71 -14.64
CA ARG A 185 2.14 -0.31 -15.87
C ARG A 185 2.80 -0.80 -17.16
N ALA A 186 4.09 -1.14 -17.13
CA ALA A 186 4.73 -1.81 -18.27
C ALA A 186 4.20 -3.23 -18.49
N LEU A 187 3.81 -3.91 -17.40
CA LEU A 187 3.22 -5.25 -17.44
C LEU A 187 1.71 -5.18 -17.66
N HIS A 188 1.02 -4.32 -16.91
CA HIS A 188 -0.42 -4.15 -17.00
C HIS A 188 -0.78 -2.66 -17.19
N PRO A 189 -0.95 -2.18 -18.44
CA PRO A 189 -1.09 -0.76 -18.74
C PRO A 189 -2.25 -0.05 -18.04
N GLN A 190 -3.38 -0.75 -17.86
CA GLN A 190 -4.57 -0.23 -17.20
C GLN A 190 -5.00 -1.17 -16.08
N ALA A 191 -5.51 -0.58 -14.99
CA ALA A 191 -6.19 -1.36 -13.96
C ALA A 191 -7.44 -1.96 -14.59
N HIS A 192 -7.51 -3.29 -14.63
CA HIS A 192 -8.73 -3.99 -15.00
C HIS A 192 -9.59 -4.15 -13.74
N ASP A 193 -10.91 -4.03 -13.89
CA ASP A 193 -11.83 -4.51 -12.86
C ASP A 193 -11.61 -6.02 -12.73
N ALA A 194 -11.35 -6.48 -11.50
CA ALA A 194 -10.88 -7.82 -11.25
C ALA A 194 -11.89 -8.88 -11.69
N ALA A 195 -11.42 -9.88 -12.43
CA ALA A 195 -11.91 -11.24 -12.33
C ALA A 195 -11.40 -11.84 -10.99
N ASP A 196 -12.29 -12.56 -10.30
CA ASP A 196 -12.14 -13.38 -9.09
C ASP A 196 -10.99 -13.10 -8.08
N SER A 197 -11.35 -12.84 -6.82
CA SER A 197 -10.42 -12.62 -5.70
C SER A 197 -9.86 -13.91 -5.08
N CYS A 198 -8.79 -13.80 -4.26
CA CYS A 198 -8.30 -14.90 -3.43
C CYS A 198 -9.37 -15.48 -2.48
N ALA A 199 -10.33 -14.66 -2.05
CA ALA A 199 -11.43 -15.11 -1.19
C ALA A 199 -12.45 -15.97 -1.94
N THR A 200 -12.56 -15.81 -3.26
CA THR A 200 -13.49 -16.55 -4.12
C THR A 200 -12.85 -17.77 -4.77
N VAL A 201 -11.56 -17.71 -5.12
CA VAL A 201 -10.82 -18.85 -5.74
C VAL A 201 -10.11 -19.72 -4.70
N GLY A 202 -9.72 -19.14 -3.57
CA GLY A 202 -8.81 -19.75 -2.60
C GLY A 202 -7.33 -19.53 -2.97
N VAL A 203 -6.45 -19.77 -2.01
CA VAL A 203 -4.99 -19.68 -2.19
C VAL A 203 -4.27 -20.63 -1.24
N LEU A 204 -3.22 -21.29 -1.73
CA LEU A 204 -2.37 -22.15 -0.92
C LEU A 204 -1.50 -21.31 0.03
N GLY A 205 -1.60 -21.51 1.34
CA GLY A 205 -0.81 -20.75 2.32
C GLY A 205 0.71 -20.89 2.13
N ALA A 206 1.18 -22.09 1.75
CA ALA A 206 2.59 -22.32 1.42
C ALA A 206 3.06 -21.51 0.20
N LEU A 207 2.20 -21.32 -0.81
CA LEU A 207 2.50 -20.47 -1.95
C LEU A 207 2.70 -19.01 -1.51
N CYS A 208 1.83 -18.49 -0.62
CA CYS A 208 2.01 -17.15 -0.06
C CYS A 208 3.36 -17.00 0.67
N ALA A 209 3.75 -18.01 1.46
CA ALA A 209 5.04 -18.06 2.13
C ALA A 209 6.22 -18.09 1.15
N THR A 210 6.14 -18.88 0.08
CA THR A 210 7.15 -18.95 -0.98
C THR A 210 7.33 -17.61 -1.67
N ILE A 211 6.24 -16.99 -2.14
CA ILE A 211 6.30 -15.70 -2.84
C ILE A 211 6.78 -14.58 -1.89
N GLY A 212 6.27 -14.50 -0.66
CA GLY A 212 6.72 -13.50 0.30
C GLY A 212 8.20 -13.65 0.69
N SER A 213 8.70 -14.87 0.82
CA SER A 213 10.14 -15.10 1.07
C SER A 213 11.00 -14.68 -0.12
N ALA A 214 10.55 -14.97 -1.34
CA ALA A 214 11.22 -14.53 -2.56
C ALA A 214 11.21 -12.99 -2.70
N MET A 215 10.12 -12.32 -2.32
CA MET A 215 10.04 -10.86 -2.25
C MET A 215 11.02 -10.28 -1.22
N ALA A 216 11.13 -10.87 -0.03
CA ALA A 216 12.12 -10.46 0.96
C ALA A 216 13.55 -10.59 0.43
N ALA A 217 13.84 -11.61 -0.39
CA ALA A 217 15.13 -11.74 -1.06
C ALA A 217 15.39 -10.62 -2.08
N GLU A 218 14.39 -10.15 -2.84
CA GLU A 218 14.53 -8.94 -3.68
C GLU A 218 14.89 -7.72 -2.84
N VAL A 219 14.24 -7.51 -1.70
CA VAL A 219 14.56 -6.40 -0.78
C VAL A 219 16.00 -6.50 -0.30
N VAL A 220 16.49 -7.69 0.08
CA VAL A 220 17.89 -7.86 0.51
C VAL A 220 18.86 -7.51 -0.62
N LYS A 221 18.59 -7.94 -1.86
CA LYS A 221 19.39 -7.55 -3.03
C LYS A 221 19.39 -6.05 -3.24
N LEU A 222 18.21 -5.43 -3.17
CA LEU A 222 18.02 -3.99 -3.28
C LEU A 222 18.71 -3.21 -2.15
N VAL A 223 18.75 -3.70 -0.92
CA VAL A 223 19.37 -2.94 0.16
C VAL A 223 20.88 -3.10 0.18
N THR A 224 21.36 -4.31 -0.10
CA THR A 224 22.79 -4.64 0.07
C THR A 224 23.63 -4.37 -1.18
N GLY A 225 23.00 -4.34 -2.35
CA GLY A 225 23.67 -4.22 -3.65
C GLY A 225 24.12 -5.56 -4.25
N VAL A 226 23.68 -6.69 -3.67
CA VAL A 226 24.10 -8.03 -4.11
C VAL A 226 23.18 -8.61 -5.18
N GLY A 227 23.72 -9.53 -5.97
CA GLY A 227 22.95 -10.28 -6.96
C GLY A 227 22.34 -9.39 -8.05
N THR A 228 21.26 -9.88 -8.65
CA THR A 228 20.58 -9.21 -9.77
C THR A 228 19.09 -9.07 -9.44
N PRO A 229 18.59 -7.86 -9.16
CA PRO A 229 17.16 -7.63 -8.98
C PRO A 229 16.32 -7.96 -10.23
N LEU A 230 15.02 -8.14 -10.07
CA LEU A 230 14.10 -8.55 -11.14
C LEU A 230 13.67 -7.43 -12.10
N PHE A 231 14.43 -6.34 -12.23
CA PHE A 231 14.10 -5.26 -13.14
C PHE A 231 13.94 -5.77 -14.60
N GLY A 232 12.75 -5.60 -15.17
CA GLY A 232 12.43 -6.05 -16.53
C GLY A 232 12.25 -7.57 -16.65
N ARG A 233 11.98 -8.26 -15.54
CA ARG A 233 11.78 -9.71 -15.50
C ARG A 233 10.63 -10.05 -14.55
N ILE A 234 9.84 -11.04 -14.91
CA ILE A 234 8.76 -11.56 -14.07
C ILE A 234 9.07 -13.02 -13.79
N LEU A 235 9.12 -13.39 -12.52
CA LEU A 235 9.15 -14.78 -12.11
C LEU A 235 7.74 -15.29 -11.94
N LEU A 236 7.46 -16.45 -12.53
CA LEU A 236 6.23 -17.20 -12.37
C LEU A 236 6.55 -18.48 -11.60
N HIS A 237 5.74 -18.80 -10.61
CA HIS A 237 5.86 -20.01 -9.81
C HIS A 237 4.56 -20.81 -9.89
N ASP A 238 4.66 -22.06 -10.31
CA ASP A 238 3.59 -23.04 -10.18
C ASP A 238 3.88 -23.91 -8.95
N ALA A 239 3.00 -23.85 -7.94
CA ALA A 239 3.18 -24.61 -6.70
C ALA A 239 2.81 -26.10 -6.80
N LEU A 240 2.02 -26.50 -7.81
CA LEU A 240 1.69 -27.92 -8.05
C LEU A 240 2.87 -28.63 -8.70
N ASP A 241 3.46 -28.00 -9.71
CA ASP A 241 4.61 -28.54 -10.43
C ASP A 241 5.94 -28.23 -9.74
N GLY A 242 5.94 -27.29 -8.78
CA GLY A 242 7.14 -26.81 -8.09
C GLY A 242 8.09 -26.03 -9.00
N SER A 243 7.60 -25.53 -10.14
CA SER A 243 8.43 -24.96 -11.19
C SER A 243 8.59 -23.44 -11.03
N TRP A 244 9.68 -22.91 -11.57
CA TRP A 244 9.91 -21.47 -11.74
C TRP A 244 10.22 -21.19 -13.20
N SER A 245 9.53 -20.23 -13.79
CA SER A 245 9.82 -19.71 -15.12
C SER A 245 10.02 -18.20 -15.08
N GLU A 246 10.77 -17.68 -16.04
CA GLU A 246 11.06 -16.26 -16.16
C GLU A 246 10.52 -15.73 -17.48
N LEU A 247 9.77 -14.63 -17.42
CA LEU A 247 9.33 -13.87 -18.59
C LEU A 247 10.06 -12.54 -18.66
N ALA A 248 10.54 -12.19 -19.86
CA ALA A 248 11.10 -10.88 -20.13
C ALA A 248 9.99 -9.83 -20.18
N LEU A 249 10.18 -8.74 -19.44
CA LEU A 249 9.28 -7.60 -19.44
C LEU A 249 9.96 -6.41 -20.11
N ALA A 250 9.32 -5.85 -21.13
CA ALA A 250 9.79 -4.66 -21.80
C ALA A 250 9.90 -3.48 -20.81
N ARG A 251 11.10 -2.92 -20.69
CA ARG A 251 11.37 -1.80 -19.80
C ARG A 251 10.69 -0.55 -20.35
N SER A 252 9.73 -0.05 -19.59
CA SER A 252 9.06 1.21 -19.87
C SER A 252 8.54 1.83 -18.58
N VAL A 253 8.41 3.15 -18.60
CA VAL A 253 7.75 3.93 -17.54
C VAL A 253 6.58 4.66 -18.19
N PRO A 254 5.44 3.96 -18.43
CA PRO A 254 4.25 4.61 -18.94
C PRO A 254 3.85 5.76 -18.00
N PRO A 255 3.26 6.85 -18.55
CA PRO A 255 2.81 7.96 -17.72
C PRO A 255 1.86 7.48 -16.63
N VAL A 256 2.19 7.79 -15.39
CA VAL A 256 1.28 7.63 -14.27
C VAL A 256 0.42 8.89 -14.23
N ALA A 257 -0.90 8.74 -14.20
CA ALA A 257 -1.78 9.89 -13.99
C ALA A 257 -1.39 10.59 -12.69
N ALA A 258 -1.34 11.92 -12.68
CA ALA A 258 -1.27 12.68 -11.43
C ALA A 258 -2.37 12.14 -10.50
N VAL A 259 -2.09 12.05 -9.19
CA VAL A 259 -3.06 11.60 -8.18
C VAL A 259 -4.38 12.30 -8.47
N ARG A 260 -5.34 11.57 -9.05
CA ARG A 260 -6.68 12.10 -9.23
C ARG A 260 -7.21 12.26 -7.82
N ALA A 261 -7.55 13.50 -7.50
CA ALA A 261 -8.07 13.87 -6.21
C ALA A 261 -9.24 12.93 -5.88
N THR A 262 -9.20 12.19 -4.77
CA THR A 262 -10.19 11.11 -4.55
C THR A 262 -11.55 11.63 -4.14
N ALA A 263 -12.59 10.94 -4.60
CA ALA A 263 -13.90 10.95 -3.97
C ALA A 263 -13.84 10.11 -2.68
N GLY A 264 -13.69 10.74 -1.52
CA GLY A 264 -13.84 10.05 -0.24
C GLY A 264 -15.31 9.94 0.18
N SER A 265 -15.56 9.21 1.26
CA SER A 265 -16.89 9.11 1.90
C SER A 265 -16.72 9.29 3.41
N ILE A 266 -17.51 10.18 4.00
CA ILE A 266 -17.47 10.48 5.44
C ILE A 266 -18.87 10.42 6.04
N THR A 267 -18.93 10.09 7.33
CA THR A 267 -20.17 10.08 8.12
C THR A 267 -20.56 11.47 8.61
N ALA A 268 -21.82 11.66 9.00
CA ALA A 268 -22.28 12.89 9.64
C ALA A 268 -21.48 13.25 10.90
N ALA A 269 -21.13 12.25 11.72
CA ALA A 269 -20.31 12.43 12.92
C ALA A 269 -18.91 12.97 12.58
N GLN A 270 -18.24 12.41 11.57
CA GLN A 270 -16.93 12.88 11.12
C GLN A 270 -17.00 14.30 10.53
N LEU A 271 -18.05 14.63 9.77
CA LEU A 271 -18.26 15.96 9.23
C LEU A 271 -18.42 17.01 10.35
N ARG A 272 -19.22 16.72 11.40
CA ARG A 272 -19.39 17.63 12.56
C ARG A 272 -18.06 17.95 13.23
N VAL A 273 -17.19 16.94 13.43
CA VAL A 273 -15.85 17.15 13.99
C VAL A 273 -15.00 18.06 13.10
N ARG A 274 -15.04 17.85 11.78
CA ARG A 274 -14.27 18.67 10.82
C ARG A 274 -14.76 20.12 10.78
N LEU A 275 -16.07 20.35 10.85
CA LEU A 275 -16.66 21.69 10.89
C LEU A 275 -16.29 22.49 12.16
N ALA A 276 -16.04 21.80 13.27
CA ALA A 276 -15.55 22.41 14.51
C ALA A 276 -14.02 22.62 14.53
N GLY A 277 -13.31 22.14 13.51
CA GLY A 277 -11.86 22.20 13.41
C GLY A 277 -11.32 23.57 12.98
N PRO A 278 -9.98 23.75 13.02
CA PRO A 278 -9.33 25.02 12.66
C PRO A 278 -9.38 25.35 11.15
N GLN A 279 -9.68 24.36 10.30
CA GLN A 279 -9.86 24.51 8.86
C GLN A 279 -11.12 23.75 8.42
N PRO A 280 -12.33 24.31 8.63
CA PRO A 280 -13.56 23.63 8.30
C PRO A 280 -13.72 23.48 6.78
N PRO A 281 -14.21 22.32 6.29
CA PRO A 281 -14.48 22.13 4.87
C PRO A 281 -15.66 22.99 4.42
N THR A 282 -15.65 23.38 3.15
CA THR A 282 -16.84 23.94 2.52
C THR A 282 -17.80 22.81 2.16
N VAL A 283 -19.02 22.89 2.69
CA VAL A 283 -20.08 21.90 2.43
C VAL A 283 -20.90 22.36 1.23
N VAL A 284 -21.17 21.47 0.27
CA VAL A 284 -21.95 21.77 -0.92
C VAL A 284 -23.21 20.91 -0.95
N ASP A 285 -24.37 21.55 -0.98
CA ASP A 285 -25.69 20.91 -1.05
C ASP A 285 -26.11 20.71 -2.51
N LEU A 286 -26.17 19.45 -2.92
CA LEU A 286 -26.52 19.02 -4.28
C LEU A 286 -28.00 18.70 -4.46
N ARG A 287 -28.84 18.89 -3.44
CA ARG A 287 -30.29 18.74 -3.59
C ARG A 287 -30.82 19.71 -4.64
N GLU A 288 -31.78 19.27 -5.42
CA GLU A 288 -32.52 20.08 -6.38
C GLU A 288 -33.30 21.20 -5.67
N ASP A 289 -33.72 22.20 -6.43
CA ASP A 289 -34.37 23.38 -5.87
C ASP A 289 -35.77 23.11 -5.29
N ASP A 290 -36.41 22.04 -5.74
CA ASP A 290 -37.73 21.57 -5.30
C ASP A 290 -37.69 20.56 -4.16
N GLU A 291 -36.50 20.10 -3.73
CA GLU A 291 -36.36 19.16 -2.62
C GLU A 291 -36.54 19.84 -1.25
N ASP A 292 -37.02 19.06 -0.27
CA ASP A 292 -37.14 19.53 1.12
C ASP A 292 -35.77 19.90 1.70
N ARG A 293 -35.72 21.10 2.30
CA ARG A 293 -34.55 21.73 2.93
C ARG A 293 -34.86 22.23 4.33
N SER A 294 -35.86 21.64 4.99
CA SER A 294 -36.12 21.83 6.42
C SER A 294 -34.88 21.56 7.29
N VAL A 295 -34.08 20.56 6.89
CA VAL A 295 -32.77 20.24 7.47
C VAL A 295 -31.64 20.61 6.49
N THR A 296 -30.64 21.34 6.96
CA THR A 296 -29.44 21.73 6.20
C THR A 296 -28.19 21.68 7.08
N VAL A 297 -27.03 21.46 6.45
CA VAL A 297 -25.75 21.68 7.13
C VAL A 297 -25.49 23.20 7.20
N PRO A 298 -25.18 23.76 8.38
CA PRO A 298 -24.92 25.20 8.50
C PRO A 298 -23.79 25.67 7.58
N GLY A 299 -24.06 26.74 6.81
CA GLY A 299 -23.09 27.32 5.89
C GLY A 299 -22.92 26.58 4.56
N ALA A 300 -23.77 25.58 4.26
CA ALA A 300 -23.69 24.85 2.99
C ALA A 300 -23.95 25.75 1.78
N VAL A 301 -23.07 25.66 0.78
CA VAL A 301 -23.18 26.33 -0.51
C VAL A 301 -24.10 25.51 -1.42
N ARG A 302 -25.05 26.15 -2.10
CA ARG A 302 -26.00 25.43 -2.94
C ARG A 302 -25.47 25.23 -4.36
N MET A 303 -25.52 23.99 -4.84
CA MET A 303 -25.21 23.63 -6.22
C MET A 303 -26.05 22.41 -6.62
N PRO A 304 -27.32 22.59 -7.05
CA PRO A 304 -28.18 21.49 -7.46
C PRO A 304 -27.50 20.53 -8.44
N MET A 305 -27.70 19.22 -8.29
CA MET A 305 -27.03 18.21 -9.09
C MET A 305 -27.27 18.40 -10.61
N SER A 306 -28.48 18.83 -10.99
CA SER A 306 -28.83 19.21 -12.37
C SER A 306 -27.91 20.27 -13.01
N ARG A 307 -27.27 21.11 -12.18
CA ARG A 307 -26.36 22.20 -12.58
C ARG A 307 -24.95 22.01 -12.03
N PHE A 308 -24.61 20.79 -11.59
CA PHE A 308 -23.31 20.50 -11.02
C PHE A 308 -22.19 20.61 -12.06
N ASP A 309 -21.25 21.51 -11.79
CA ASP A 309 -19.98 21.65 -12.53
C ASP A 309 -18.82 21.56 -11.52
N PRO A 310 -17.97 20.52 -11.59
CA PRO A 310 -16.78 20.42 -10.77
C PRO A 310 -15.91 21.68 -10.76
N ARG A 311 -15.79 22.37 -11.90
CA ARG A 311 -14.92 23.55 -12.03
C ARG A 311 -15.46 24.78 -11.31
N ALA A 312 -16.74 24.78 -10.94
CA ALA A 312 -17.38 25.83 -10.17
C ALA A 312 -17.32 25.57 -8.65
N LEU A 313 -16.69 24.47 -8.22
CA LEU A 313 -16.56 24.16 -6.79
C LEU A 313 -15.62 25.16 -6.09
N PRO A 314 -15.92 25.52 -4.83
CA PRO A 314 -15.03 26.35 -4.00
C PRO A 314 -13.64 25.73 -3.85
N THR A 315 -12.62 26.56 -3.64
CA THR A 315 -11.27 26.09 -3.35
C THR A 315 -11.13 25.65 -1.89
N GLY A 316 -10.26 24.67 -1.63
CA GLY A 316 -10.00 24.14 -0.29
C GLY A 316 -10.70 22.79 -0.03
N PRO A 317 -10.79 22.35 1.23
CA PRO A 317 -11.42 21.08 1.58
C PRO A 317 -12.93 21.11 1.30
N LEU A 318 -13.44 20.09 0.58
CA LEU A 318 -14.82 20.04 0.13
C LEU A 318 -15.54 18.80 0.67
N VAL A 319 -16.82 18.98 1.02
CA VAL A 319 -17.74 17.88 1.32
C VAL A 319 -19.04 18.11 0.56
N LEU A 320 -19.43 17.16 -0.28
CA LEU A 320 -20.67 17.19 -1.04
C LEU A 320 -21.73 16.37 -0.30
N HIS A 321 -22.97 16.87 -0.22
CA HIS A 321 -24.09 16.07 0.27
C HIS A 321 -25.31 16.22 -0.64
N CYS A 322 -26.18 15.21 -0.61
CA CYS A 322 -27.52 15.27 -1.19
C CYS A 322 -28.53 14.72 -0.16
N ALA A 323 -29.73 14.33 -0.59
CA ALA A 323 -30.72 13.74 0.33
C ALA A 323 -30.22 12.46 1.04
N SER A 324 -29.65 11.51 0.27
CA SER A 324 -29.37 10.14 0.72
C SER A 324 -27.92 9.65 0.49
N GLY A 325 -27.00 10.53 0.09
CA GLY A 325 -25.60 10.19 -0.17
C GLY A 325 -25.30 9.66 -1.59
N VAL A 326 -26.31 9.22 -2.34
CA VAL A 326 -26.12 8.62 -3.68
C VAL A 326 -25.58 9.63 -4.70
N ARG A 327 -26.19 10.82 -4.80
CA ARG A 327 -25.77 11.86 -5.77
C ARG A 327 -24.47 12.54 -5.38
N SER A 328 -24.23 12.73 -4.09
CA SER A 328 -22.96 13.29 -3.60
C SER A 328 -21.77 12.40 -3.89
N ARG A 329 -21.92 11.07 -3.82
CA ARG A 329 -20.88 10.14 -4.26
C ARG A 329 -20.58 10.28 -5.76
N LEU A 330 -21.61 10.27 -6.60
CA LEU A 330 -21.46 10.47 -8.05
C LEU A 330 -20.81 11.83 -8.38
N ALA A 331 -21.20 12.89 -7.68
CA ALA A 331 -20.62 14.21 -7.86
C ALA A 331 -19.16 14.28 -7.41
N ALA A 332 -18.80 13.60 -6.32
CA ALA A 332 -17.43 13.49 -5.84
C ALA A 332 -16.56 12.72 -6.84
N GLU A 333 -17.07 11.66 -7.46
CA GLU A 333 -16.39 10.94 -8.55
C GLU A 333 -16.16 11.85 -9.77
N ARG A 334 -17.16 12.64 -10.17
CA ARG A 334 -17.02 13.62 -11.26
C ARG A 334 -16.04 14.75 -10.90
N ALA A 335 -15.96 15.15 -9.63
CA ALA A 335 -14.96 16.10 -9.15
C ALA A 335 -13.55 15.50 -9.21
N ALA A 336 -13.41 14.22 -8.82
CA ALA A 336 -12.17 13.48 -8.88
C ALA A 336 -11.63 13.35 -10.31
N GLU A 337 -12.50 13.09 -11.29
CA GLU A 337 -12.15 13.09 -12.71
C GLU A 337 -11.61 14.43 -13.20
N ALA A 338 -12.13 15.54 -12.64
CA ALA A 338 -11.66 16.89 -12.90
C ALA A 338 -10.44 17.30 -12.07
N GLY A 339 -9.89 16.40 -11.23
CA GLY A 339 -8.72 16.65 -10.39
C GLY A 339 -9.03 17.43 -9.10
N ILE A 340 -10.29 17.46 -8.66
CA ILE A 340 -10.75 18.19 -7.47
C ILE A 340 -11.15 17.18 -6.38
N ALA A 341 -10.53 17.27 -5.21
CA ALA A 341 -10.82 16.38 -4.08
C ALA A 341 -12.08 16.86 -3.39
N ALA A 342 -13.06 15.97 -3.26
CA ALA A 342 -14.26 16.22 -2.50
C ALA A 342 -14.72 14.93 -1.84
N ASP A 343 -15.02 14.99 -0.54
CA ASP A 343 -15.65 13.87 0.16
C ASP A 343 -17.16 13.91 -0.06
N SER A 344 -17.80 12.75 -0.05
CA SER A 344 -19.26 12.64 -0.04
C SER A 344 -19.77 12.34 1.37
N LEU A 345 -20.87 12.99 1.78
CA LEU A 345 -21.57 12.62 3.01
C LEU A 345 -22.36 11.32 2.77
N ALA A 346 -21.92 10.24 3.42
CA ALA A 346 -22.33 8.87 3.13
C ALA A 346 -23.84 8.66 3.28
N GLU A 347 -24.41 9.20 4.35
CA GLU A 347 -25.83 9.08 4.70
C GLU A 347 -26.70 10.17 4.04
N GLY A 348 -26.07 11.11 3.33
CA GLY A 348 -26.71 12.35 2.91
C GLY A 348 -27.23 13.18 4.10
N ILE A 349 -28.12 14.13 3.81
CA ILE A 349 -28.73 14.95 4.86
C ILE A 349 -29.66 14.14 5.78
N ALA A 350 -30.15 12.98 5.33
CA ALA A 350 -31.00 12.10 6.12
C ALA A 350 -30.29 11.59 7.40
N GLY A 351 -28.96 11.43 7.37
CA GLY A 351 -28.17 11.06 8.55
C GLY A 351 -27.67 12.25 9.37
N TRP A 352 -28.00 13.49 9.01
CA TRP A 352 -27.45 14.69 9.66
C TRP A 352 -28.06 14.98 11.04
N ASP A 353 -29.26 14.48 11.34
CA ASP A 353 -29.93 14.65 12.65
C ASP A 353 -30.11 13.31 13.40
N ALA A 354 -29.51 12.23 12.88
CA ALA A 354 -29.47 10.92 13.53
C ALA A 354 -28.40 10.84 14.62
#